data_AF-I1CF24-F1
#
_entry.id   AF-I1CF24-F1
#
_cell.length_a   1.000
_cell.length_b   1.000
_cell.length_c   1.000
_cell.angle_alpha   90.00
_cell.angle_beta   90.00
_cell.angle_gamma   90.00
#
_symmetry.space_group_name_H-M   'P 1'
#
loop_
_entity.id
_entity.type
_entity.pdbx_description
1 polymer ?
#
loop_
_entity_poly.entity_id
_entity_poly.type
_entity_poly.pdbx_seq_one_letter_code
_entity_poly.pdbx_strand_id
1 'polypeptide(L)'
;MARECFWGEGFGPLEISDTSFVDQETYINILVNRFHPWFTNVTLHQERDFIFQEYGASCHTGGYAGWWKETHQIRGFEYWPVQSPGLNPIGHVWNAPERRIERKRSSVKNLEQLKAALREEWERMDDEFADRLVRSMKRRCEAVIKTKCGVREY
;
A
#
# COMPACT_ATOMS: atom_id res chain seq x y z
N MET A 1 3.06 6.87 -11.14
CA MET A 1 3.28 6.09 -9.91
C MET A 1 1.92 5.77 -9.28
N ALA A 2 1.75 4.57 -8.72
CA ALA A 2 0.52 4.16 -8.03
C ALA A 2 0.69 4.23 -6.51
N ARG A 3 -0.41 4.50 -5.79
CA ARG A 3 -0.52 4.51 -4.33
C ARG A 3 -1.77 3.76 -3.91
N GLU A 4 -1.62 2.91 -2.92
CA GLU A 4 -2.61 1.90 -2.60
C GLU A 4 -2.49 1.45 -1.15
N CYS A 5 -3.52 0.76 -0.67
CA CYS A 5 -3.53 0.13 0.64
C CYS A 5 -4.32 -1.17 0.57
N PHE A 6 -4.09 -2.07 1.52
CA PHE A 6 -4.82 -3.32 1.64
C PHE A 6 -4.74 -3.81 3.09
N TRP A 7 -5.60 -4.75 3.46
CA TRP A 7 -5.57 -5.45 4.74
C TRP A 7 -5.94 -6.92 4.54
N GLY A 8 -6.01 -7.70 5.62
CA GLY A 8 -6.16 -9.15 5.55
C GLY A 8 -7.37 -9.64 4.76
N GLU A 9 -8.45 -8.86 4.66
CA GLU A 9 -9.67 -9.26 3.97
C GLU A 9 -10.03 -8.31 2.81
N GLY A 10 -9.05 -7.58 2.27
CA GLY A 10 -9.25 -6.94 0.97
C GLY A 10 -8.40 -5.73 0.68
N PHE A 11 -8.67 -5.14 -0.48
CA PHE A 11 -7.90 -4.05 -1.05
C PHE A 11 -8.61 -2.71 -0.89
N GLY A 12 -7.81 -1.69 -0.63
CA GLY A 12 -8.26 -0.31 -0.54
C GLY A 12 -8.13 0.43 -1.87
N PRO A 13 -8.37 1.76 -1.84
CA PRO A 13 -8.33 2.59 -3.03
C PRO A 13 -6.96 2.55 -3.72
N LEU A 14 -6.99 2.57 -5.05
CA LEU A 14 -5.83 2.75 -5.92
C LEU A 14 -5.83 4.16 -6.52
N GLU A 15 -4.82 4.95 -6.17
CA GLU A 15 -4.57 6.27 -6.71
C GLU A 15 -3.40 6.23 -7.69
N ILE A 16 -3.61 6.73 -8.91
CA ILE A 16 -2.58 6.70 -9.97
C ILE A 16 -2.25 8.13 -10.34
N SER A 17 -0.99 8.53 -10.14
CA SER A 17 -0.46 9.83 -10.55
C SER A 17 0.50 9.69 -11.73
N ASP A 18 0.51 10.68 -12.61
CA ASP A 18 1.49 10.79 -13.69
C ASP A 18 2.87 11.21 -13.21
N THR A 19 2.97 11.75 -11.98
CA THR A 19 4.23 12.11 -11.35
C THR A 19 4.75 11.02 -10.43
N SER A 20 6.08 10.87 -10.38
CA SER A 20 6.76 10.04 -9.39
C SER A 20 6.87 10.76 -8.04
N PHE A 21 7.01 12.08 -8.07
CA PHE A 21 7.08 12.91 -6.87
C PHE A 21 5.67 13.26 -6.36
N VAL A 22 5.49 13.12 -5.05
CA VAL A 22 4.31 13.60 -4.32
C VAL A 22 4.80 14.37 -3.13
N ASP A 23 4.41 15.64 -3.09
CA ASP A 23 4.61 16.50 -1.94
C ASP A 23 3.63 16.16 -0.82
N GLN A 24 3.78 16.88 0.28
CA GLN A 24 2.96 16.65 1.47
C GLN A 24 1.49 17.04 1.25
N GLU A 25 1.21 18.09 0.47
CA GLU A 25 -0.16 18.52 0.19
C GLU A 25 -0.92 17.48 -0.63
N THR A 26 -0.29 17.00 -1.70
CA THR A 26 -0.84 15.92 -2.53
C THR A 26 -1.02 14.65 -1.71
N TYR A 27 -0.07 14.32 -0.83
CA TYR A 27 -0.21 13.16 0.05
C TYR A 27 -1.44 13.29 0.97
N ILE A 28 -1.60 14.43 1.64
CA ILE A 28 -2.76 14.69 2.50
C ILE A 28 -4.07 14.65 1.71
N ASN A 29 -4.10 15.21 0.50
CA ASN A 29 -5.28 15.14 -0.37
C ASN A 29 -5.66 13.69 -0.69
N ILE A 30 -4.69 12.80 -0.91
CA ILE A 30 -4.95 11.38 -1.10
C ILE A 30 -5.49 10.76 0.19
N LEU A 31 -4.91 11.11 1.35
CA LEU A 31 -5.40 10.60 2.63
C LEU A 31 -6.86 10.99 2.88
N VAL A 32 -7.18 12.28 2.71
CA VAL A 32 -8.53 12.84 2.94
C VAL A 32 -9.55 12.25 1.98
N ASN A 33 -9.25 12.21 0.69
CA ASN A 33 -10.26 11.92 -0.34
C ASN A 33 -10.37 10.44 -0.68
N ARG A 34 -9.35 9.64 -0.39
CA ARG A 34 -9.29 8.21 -0.75
C ARG A 34 -9.17 7.32 0.46
N PHE A 35 -8.11 7.49 1.24
CA PHE A 35 -7.77 6.55 2.31
C PHE A 35 -8.75 6.64 3.49
N HIS A 36 -8.99 7.83 4.04
CA HIS A 36 -9.77 8.02 5.27
C HIS A 36 -11.21 7.53 5.18
N PRO A 37 -11.98 7.84 4.11
CA PRO A 37 -13.33 7.31 3.96
C PRO A 37 -13.34 5.77 3.94
N TRP A 38 -12.41 5.17 3.20
CA TRP A 38 -12.26 3.72 3.13
C TRP A 38 -11.86 3.12 4.48
N PHE A 39 -10.85 3.69 5.15
CA PHE A 39 -10.33 3.22 6.42
C PHE A 39 -11.38 3.30 7.54
N THR A 40 -12.15 4.38 7.57
CA THR A 40 -13.26 4.57 8.50
C THR A 40 -14.33 3.51 8.26
N ASN A 41 -14.70 3.27 7.01
CA ASN A 41 -15.67 2.24 6.65
C ASN A 41 -15.21 0.84 7.09
N VAL A 42 -13.97 0.48 6.81
CA VAL A 42 -13.39 -0.80 7.24
C VAL A 42 -13.39 -0.93 8.77
N THR A 43 -12.95 0.11 9.48
CA THR A 43 -12.88 0.09 10.95
C THR A 43 -14.25 -0.05 11.60
N LEU A 44 -15.26 0.66 11.08
CA LEU A 44 -16.64 0.59 11.56
C LEU A 44 -17.25 -0.80 11.38
N HIS A 45 -16.99 -1.46 10.26
CA HIS A 45 -17.59 -2.77 9.95
C HIS A 45 -16.88 -3.94 10.61
N GLN A 46 -15.58 -3.82 10.87
CA GLN A 46 -14.77 -4.93 11.37
C GLN A 46 -14.69 -4.99 12.89
N GLU A 47 -15.16 -3.95 13.59
CA GLU A 47 -15.09 -3.82 15.07
C GLU A 47 -13.69 -4.15 15.61
N ARG A 48 -12.65 -3.75 14.87
CA ARG A 48 -11.25 -4.05 15.15
C ARG A 48 -10.39 -2.83 15.00
N ASP A 49 -9.31 -2.88 15.77
CA ASP A 49 -8.23 -1.91 15.73
C ASP A 49 -7.26 -2.20 14.60
N PHE A 50 -6.90 -1.15 13.85
CA PHE A 50 -5.90 -1.22 12.78
C PHE A 50 -4.67 -0.39 13.11
N ILE A 51 -3.52 -0.84 12.60
CA ILE A 51 -2.25 -0.12 12.60
C ILE A 51 -1.88 0.16 11.14
N PHE A 52 -1.74 1.43 10.80
CA PHE A 52 -1.37 1.88 9.48
C PHE A 52 0.14 1.70 9.24
N GLN A 53 0.47 1.04 8.13
CA GLN A 53 1.84 0.81 7.70
C GLN A 53 2.11 1.61 6.42
N GLU A 54 3.13 2.46 6.45
CA GLU A 54 3.57 3.25 5.31
C GLU A 54 5.11 3.28 5.26
N TYR A 55 5.67 3.61 4.10
CA TYR A 55 7.11 3.86 4.00
C TYR A 55 7.50 5.19 4.64
N GLY A 56 8.74 5.31 5.14
CA GLY A 56 9.29 6.55 5.69
C GLY A 56 9.65 7.62 4.65
N ALA A 57 8.86 7.78 3.58
CA ALA A 57 9.05 8.86 2.62
C ALA A 57 8.80 10.22 3.29
N SER A 58 9.52 11.26 2.87
CA SER A 58 9.44 12.58 3.51
C SER A 58 8.03 13.18 3.53
N CYS A 59 7.23 12.94 2.48
CA CYS A 59 5.83 13.38 2.43
C CYS A 59 4.94 12.66 3.46
N HIS A 60 5.30 11.44 3.87
CA HIS A 60 4.57 10.64 4.86
C HIS A 60 4.92 11.02 6.30
N THR A 61 6.19 11.38 6.54
CA THR A 61 6.72 11.62 7.89
C THR A 61 6.85 13.10 8.27
N GLY A 62 6.54 14.02 7.36
CA GLY A 62 6.58 15.44 7.66
C GLY A 62 5.52 15.87 8.69
N GLY A 63 5.73 17.01 9.34
CA GLY A 63 4.90 17.48 10.46
C GLY A 63 3.41 17.55 10.17
N TYR A 64 3.00 18.08 9.00
CA TYR A 64 1.58 18.16 8.64
C TYR A 64 0.94 16.79 8.44
N ALA A 65 1.64 15.84 7.82
CA ALA A 65 1.17 14.46 7.68
C ALA A 65 1.02 13.78 9.05
N GLY A 66 1.99 13.96 9.94
CA GLY A 66 1.91 13.47 11.32
C GLY A 66 0.72 14.02 12.08
N TRP A 67 0.58 15.34 12.13
CA TRP A 67 -0.54 16.04 12.77
C TRP A 67 -1.90 15.59 12.23
N TRP A 68 -2.02 15.46 10.91
CA TRP A 68 -3.27 15.05 10.28
C TRP A 68 -3.65 13.61 10.68
N LYS A 69 -2.70 12.67 10.66
CA LYS A 69 -2.95 11.28 11.10
C LYS A 69 -3.35 11.19 12.57
N GLU A 70 -2.67 11.94 13.44
CA GLU A 70 -2.99 12.02 14.87
C GLU A 70 -4.40 12.55 15.11
N THR A 71 -4.77 13.64 14.44
CA THR A 71 -6.10 14.28 14.55
C THR A 71 -7.23 13.34 14.11
N HIS A 72 -6.95 12.43 13.16
CA HIS A 72 -7.91 11.44 12.64
C HIS A 72 -7.75 10.06 13.29
N GLN A 73 -7.01 9.98 14.41
CA GLN A 73 -6.81 8.75 15.19
C GLN A 73 -6.24 7.56 14.38
N ILE A 74 -5.48 7.86 13.32
CA ILE A 74 -4.79 6.86 12.51
C ILE A 74 -3.48 6.50 13.21
N ARG A 75 -3.48 5.35 13.89
CA ARG A 75 -2.28 4.82 14.54
C ARG A 75 -1.33 4.22 13.52
N GLY A 76 -0.09 4.70 13.49
CA GLY A 76 0.99 4.12 12.68
C GLY A 76 1.97 3.29 13.51
N PHE A 77 2.91 2.64 12.83
CA PHE A 77 4.09 2.08 13.51
C PHE A 77 5.00 3.20 14.02
N GLU A 78 5.36 3.17 15.31
CA GLU A 78 6.29 4.12 15.91
C GLU A 78 7.69 4.04 15.28
N TYR A 79 8.10 2.82 14.91
CA TYR A 79 9.36 2.56 14.24
C TYR A 79 9.13 1.70 12.99
N TRP A 80 9.50 2.23 11.83
CA TRP A 80 9.62 1.46 10.60
C TRP A 80 11.05 1.58 10.05
N PRO A 81 11.77 0.46 9.84
CA PRO A 81 13.13 0.52 9.33
C PRO A 81 13.16 1.10 7.90
N VAL A 82 13.96 2.15 7.71
CA VAL A 82 14.03 2.97 6.48
C VAL A 82 14.41 2.17 5.22
N GLN A 83 14.93 0.94 5.38
CA GLN A 83 15.41 0.10 4.28
C GLN A 83 15.09 -1.38 4.50
N SER A 84 13.81 -1.72 4.62
CA SER A 84 13.37 -3.12 4.66
C SER A 84 12.38 -3.45 3.55
N PRO A 85 12.83 -3.53 2.27
CA PRO A 85 11.97 -3.89 1.15
C PRO A 85 11.22 -5.22 1.38
N GLY A 86 11.89 -6.19 2.02
CA GLY A 86 11.28 -7.49 2.33
C GLY A 86 10.17 -7.45 3.38
N LEU A 87 10.07 -6.37 4.18
CA LEU A 87 9.03 -6.21 5.21
C LEU A 87 7.78 -5.54 4.70
N ASN A 88 7.77 -4.94 3.51
CA ASN A 88 6.55 -4.38 2.96
C ASN A 88 5.90 -5.40 2.00
N PRO A 89 4.76 -6.03 2.36
CA PRO A 89 4.10 -6.97 1.46
C PRO A 89 3.54 -6.29 0.20
N ILE A 90 3.38 -4.97 0.20
CA ILE A 90 2.81 -4.22 -0.93
C ILE A 90 3.65 -4.36 -2.19
N GLY A 91 4.97 -4.51 -2.06
CA GLY A 91 5.84 -4.81 -3.20
C GLY A 91 5.45 -6.12 -3.91
N HIS A 92 4.92 -7.10 -3.17
CA HIS A 92 4.46 -8.36 -3.75
C HIS A 92 3.02 -8.33 -4.23
N VAL A 93 2.22 -7.36 -3.76
CA VAL A 93 0.89 -7.13 -4.30
C VAL A 93 1.00 -6.82 -5.79
N TRP A 94 1.96 -5.98 -6.19
CA TRP A 94 2.14 -5.52 -7.57
C TRP A 94 2.49 -6.60 -8.59
N ASN A 95 3.17 -7.68 -8.15
CA ASN A 95 3.52 -8.80 -9.03
C ASN A 95 2.31 -9.42 -9.73
N ALA A 96 1.14 -9.43 -9.08
CA ALA A 96 -0.07 -10.02 -9.63
C ALA A 96 -0.68 -9.20 -10.79
N PRO A 97 -1.08 -7.92 -10.61
CA PRO A 97 -1.60 -7.10 -11.68
C PRO A 97 -0.57 -6.85 -12.78
N GLU A 98 0.72 -6.66 -12.46
CA GLU A 98 1.77 -6.49 -13.47
C GLU A 98 1.84 -7.68 -14.43
N ARG A 99 1.88 -8.91 -13.89
CA ARG A 99 1.89 -10.13 -14.72
C ARG A 99 0.61 -10.29 -15.54
N ARG A 100 -0.56 -9.89 -15.01
CA ARG A 100 -1.85 -9.96 -15.73
C ARG A 100 -1.88 -8.96 -16.89
N ILE A 101 -1.39 -7.74 -16.66
CA ILE A 101 -1.30 -6.69 -17.67
C ILE A 101 -0.27 -7.06 -18.74
N GLU A 102 0.88 -7.62 -18.36
CA GLU A 102 1.92 -8.05 -19.30
C GLU A 102 1.37 -9.11 -20.28
N ARG A 103 0.52 -10.03 -19.82
CA ARG A 103 -0.17 -10.99 -20.70
C ARG A 103 -1.14 -10.33 -21.69
N LYS A 104 -1.63 -9.13 -21.39
CA LYS A 104 -2.52 -8.32 -22.24
C LYS A 104 -1.77 -7.17 -22.92
N ARG A 105 -0.43 -7.16 -22.91
CA ARG A 105 0.39 -6.04 -23.38
C ARG A 105 0.11 -5.64 -24.82
N SER A 106 -0.27 -6.57 -25.67
CA SER A 106 -0.69 -6.27 -27.05
C SER A 106 -1.90 -5.35 -27.12
N SER A 107 -2.76 -5.32 -26.10
CA SER A 107 -3.99 -4.52 -26.05
C SER A 107 -3.79 -3.16 -25.36
N VAL A 108 -2.68 -2.96 -24.65
CA VAL A 108 -2.35 -1.71 -23.96
C VAL A 108 -1.39 -0.89 -24.83
N LYS A 109 -1.89 0.20 -25.43
CA LYS A 109 -1.17 1.01 -26.43
C LYS A 109 -0.75 2.38 -25.94
N ASN A 110 -1.36 2.87 -24.87
CA ASN A 110 -1.08 4.19 -24.31
C ASN A 110 -1.24 4.19 -22.78
N LEU A 111 -0.85 5.30 -22.17
CA LEU A 111 -0.87 5.47 -20.72
C LEU A 111 -2.28 5.36 -20.13
N GLU A 112 -3.31 5.89 -20.79
CA GLU A 112 -4.68 5.83 -20.29
C GLU A 112 -5.23 4.40 -20.29
N GLN A 113 -4.92 3.62 -21.32
CA GLN A 113 -5.24 2.19 -21.37
C GLN A 113 -4.48 1.41 -20.29
N LEU A 114 -3.23 1.79 -19.99
CA LEU A 114 -2.46 1.18 -18.90
C LEU A 114 -3.09 1.49 -17.54
N LYS A 115 -3.46 2.76 -17.30
CA LYS A 115 -4.16 3.18 -16.08
C LYS A 115 -5.49 2.44 -15.90
N ALA A 116 -6.26 2.31 -16.98
CA ALA A 116 -7.53 1.58 -16.96
C ALA A 116 -7.33 0.09 -16.66
N ALA A 117 -6.40 -0.57 -17.36
CA ALA A 117 -6.07 -1.97 -17.11
C ALA A 117 -5.55 -2.18 -15.68
N LEU A 118 -4.78 -1.25 -15.13
CA LEU A 118 -4.29 -1.32 -13.75
C LEU A 118 -5.43 -1.24 -12.73
N ARG A 119 -6.38 -0.33 -12.92
CA ARG A 119 -7.58 -0.23 -12.07
C ARG A 119 -8.42 -1.50 -12.15
N GLU A 120 -8.65 -2.01 -13.35
CA GLU A 120 -9.44 -3.21 -13.60
C GLU A 120 -8.81 -4.46 -12.95
N GLU A 121 -7.48 -4.61 -13.05
CA GLU A 121 -6.78 -5.73 -12.40
C GLU A 121 -6.69 -5.57 -10.88
N TRP A 122 -6.60 -4.33 -10.38
CA TRP A 122 -6.62 -4.02 -8.95
C TRP A 122 -7.97 -4.38 -8.31
N GLU A 123 -9.08 -4.05 -8.97
CA GLU A 123 -10.43 -4.41 -8.52
C GLU A 123 -10.68 -5.92 -8.53
N ARG A 124 -9.90 -6.68 -9.31
CA ARG A 124 -9.93 -8.15 -9.37
C ARG A 124 -8.90 -8.81 -8.45
N MET A 125 -8.33 -8.06 -7.53
CA MET A 125 -7.45 -8.63 -6.53
C MET A 125 -8.28 -9.46 -5.55
N ASP A 126 -7.70 -10.59 -5.14
CA ASP A 126 -8.38 -11.62 -4.37
C ASP A 126 -8.14 -11.42 -2.87
N ASP A 127 -9.18 -11.39 -2.07
CA ASP A 127 -9.07 -11.21 -0.63
C ASP A 127 -8.27 -12.34 0.02
N GLU A 128 -8.31 -13.57 -0.51
CA GLU A 128 -7.46 -14.68 -0.04
C GLU A 128 -5.97 -14.41 -0.35
N PHE A 129 -5.68 -13.71 -1.43
CA PHE A 129 -4.33 -13.24 -1.71
C PHE A 129 -3.88 -12.18 -0.70
N ALA A 130 -4.76 -11.25 -0.32
CA ALA A 130 -4.50 -10.26 0.73
C ALA A 130 -4.19 -10.93 2.09
N ASP A 131 -5.03 -11.88 2.50
CA ASP A 131 -4.89 -12.63 3.76
C ASP A 131 -3.54 -13.36 3.82
N ARG A 132 -3.17 -14.08 2.74
CA ARG A 132 -1.89 -14.79 2.66
C ARG A 132 -0.69 -13.85 2.80
N LEU A 133 -0.75 -12.66 2.21
CA LEU A 133 0.30 -11.65 2.34
C LEU A 133 0.42 -11.15 3.78
N VAL A 134 -0.70 -10.80 4.42
CA VAL A 134 -0.70 -10.36 5.83
C VAL A 134 -0.19 -11.47 6.76
N ARG A 135 -0.66 -12.72 6.61
CA ARG A 135 -0.18 -13.86 7.41
C ARG A 135 1.31 -14.14 7.23
N SER A 136 1.87 -13.82 6.07
CA SER A 136 3.30 -13.99 5.80
C SER A 136 4.20 -13.03 6.59
N MET A 137 3.66 -11.97 7.19
CA MET A 137 4.43 -10.93 7.87
C MET A 137 5.31 -11.46 9.00
N LYS A 138 4.80 -12.36 9.83
CA LYS A 138 5.60 -12.96 10.91
C LYS A 138 6.88 -13.60 10.36
N ARG A 139 6.75 -14.43 9.32
CA ARG A 139 7.88 -15.11 8.68
C ARG A 139 8.85 -14.11 8.03
N ARG A 140 8.36 -13.02 7.42
CA ARG A 140 9.19 -11.95 6.85
C ARG A 140 10.02 -11.26 7.93
N CYS A 141 9.39 -10.90 9.04
CA CYS A 141 10.06 -10.30 10.19
C CYS A 141 11.17 -11.22 10.74
N GLU A 142 10.86 -12.48 10.98
CA GLU A 142 11.83 -13.49 11.43
C GLU A 142 13.02 -13.62 10.47
N ALA A 143 12.75 -13.59 9.17
CA ALA A 143 13.78 -13.72 8.16
C ALA A 143 14.71 -12.49 8.11
N VAL A 144 14.17 -11.27 8.26
CA VAL A 144 14.96 -10.02 8.33
C VAL A 144 15.80 -9.96 9.61
N ILE A 145 15.25 -10.42 10.74
CA ILE A 145 16.01 -10.54 12.01
C ILE A 145 17.18 -11.51 11.82
N LYS A 146 16.92 -12.68 11.21
CA LYS A 146 17.94 -13.70 10.96
C LYS A 146 19.06 -13.23 10.04
N THR A 147 18.76 -12.39 9.05
CA THR A 147 19.77 -11.84 8.14
C THR A 147 20.51 -10.62 8.71
N LYS A 148 20.29 -10.22 9.97
CA LYS A 148 20.82 -8.98 10.56
C LYS A 148 20.53 -7.75 9.67
N CYS A 149 19.31 -7.65 9.14
CA CYS A 149 18.92 -6.62 8.16
C CYS A 149 19.56 -6.75 6.76
N GLY A 150 20.20 -7.88 6.43
CA GLY A 150 20.67 -8.18 5.08
C GLY A 150 19.50 -8.42 4.10
N VAL A 151 19.59 -7.82 2.91
CA VAL A 151 18.56 -7.85 1.87
C VAL A 151 18.31 -9.29 1.36
N ARG A 152 17.05 -9.71 1.35
CA ARG A 152 16.56 -10.82 0.52
C ARG A 152 15.21 -10.40 -0.08
N GLU A 153 15.05 -10.61 -1.37
CA GLU A 153 13.75 -10.58 -2.06
C GLU A 153 12.98 -11.88 -1.71
N TYR A 154 11.68 -11.81 -1.44
CA TYR A 154 10.87 -12.91 -0.89
C TYR A 154 9.59 -13.22 -1.68
#